data_AF-A0A7G1IAF8-F1
#
_entry.id   AF-A0A7G1IAF8-F1
#
_cell.length_a   1.000
_cell.length_b   1.000
_cell.length_c   1.000
_cell.angle_alpha   90.00
_cell.angle_beta   90.00
_cell.angle_gamma   90.00
#
_symmetry.space_group_name_H-M   'P 1'
#
loop_
_entity.id
_entity.type
_entity.pdbx_description
1 polymer ?
#
loop_
_entity_poly.entity_id
_entity_poly.type
_entity_poly.pdbx_seq_one_letter_code
_entity_poly.pdbx_strand_id
1 'polypeptide(L)'
;MLVDLASKVRPGVPVIFLDTGYHFAETLGTRDAVESVYDIRVLNVTPEHTVAEQDELLGKDLFARNPTECCRLRKVVPLTKALRGYSAWVTGIRRVEAPTRANAPLISFDEAFGLVKVNPLATWTDEDVETYIQQNNVLVNPLVDEGYPSIGCAPCTTKPAAGADPRSGRWQGLAKTECGLHAS
;
A
#
# COMPACT_ATOMS: atom_id res chain seq x y z
N MET A 1 -3.44 -8.24 7.68
CA MET A 1 -4.72 -8.20 8.43
C MET A 1 -5.95 -8.11 7.54
N LEU A 2 -6.15 -7.03 6.76
CA LEU A 2 -7.33 -6.90 5.88
C LEU A 2 -7.54 -8.10 4.95
N VAL A 3 -6.45 -8.66 4.43
CA VAL A 3 -6.45 -9.86 3.59
C VAL A 3 -7.01 -11.08 4.33
N ASP A 4 -6.62 -11.29 5.59
CA ASP A 4 -7.12 -12.39 6.43
C ASP A 4 -8.63 -12.23 6.72
N LEU A 5 -9.08 -11.01 7.03
CA LEU A 5 -10.51 -10.71 7.20
C LEU A 5 -11.29 -10.99 5.91
N ALA A 6 -10.77 -10.52 4.77
CA ALA A 6 -11.44 -10.65 3.49
C ALA A 6 -11.52 -12.12 3.02
N SER A 7 -10.47 -12.92 3.22
CA SER A 7 -10.46 -14.34 2.83
C SER A 7 -11.44 -15.18 3.65
N LYS A 8 -11.61 -14.89 4.95
CA LYS A 8 -12.61 -15.54 5.82
C LYS A 8 -14.04 -15.25 5.38
N VAL A 9 -14.32 -14.06 4.87
CA VAL A 9 -15.67 -13.65 4.41
C VAL A 9 -15.93 -14.11 2.97
N ARG A 10 -14.91 -14.01 2.11
CA ARG A 10 -14.99 -14.37 0.70
C ARG A 10 -13.73 -15.14 0.29
N PRO A 11 -13.74 -16.47 0.40
CA PRO A 11 -12.70 -17.33 -0.16
C PRO A 11 -12.44 -17.02 -1.64
N GLY A 12 -11.18 -17.05 -2.06
CA GLY A 12 -10.76 -16.70 -3.43
C GLY A 12 -10.93 -15.22 -3.80
N VAL A 13 -11.13 -14.31 -2.83
CA VAL A 13 -11.25 -12.87 -3.10
C VAL A 13 -10.01 -12.35 -3.84
N PRO A 14 -10.18 -11.57 -4.92
CA PRO A 14 -9.04 -10.97 -5.61
C PRO A 14 -8.39 -9.88 -4.75
N VAL A 15 -7.07 -9.98 -4.56
CA VAL A 15 -6.26 -8.98 -3.86
C VAL A 15 -5.28 -8.40 -4.86
N ILE A 16 -5.40 -7.10 -5.14
CA ILE A 16 -4.47 -6.42 -6.05
C ILE A 16 -3.18 -6.11 -5.30
N PHE A 17 -2.06 -6.62 -5.82
CA PHE A 17 -0.73 -6.20 -5.42
C PHE A 17 -0.12 -5.33 -6.52
N LEU A 18 0.10 -4.06 -6.22
CA LEU A 18 0.73 -3.12 -7.15
C LEU A 18 2.25 -3.22 -7.01
N ASP A 19 2.88 -4.02 -7.88
CA ASP A 19 4.31 -4.23 -7.87
C ASP A 19 5.00 -3.08 -8.60
N THR A 20 5.53 -2.13 -7.82
CA THR A 20 6.20 -0.97 -8.38
C THR A 20 7.60 -1.29 -8.87
N GLY A 21 8.10 -2.52 -8.83
CA GLY A 21 9.49 -2.88 -9.15
C GLY A 21 10.56 -2.23 -8.25
N TYR A 22 10.14 -1.60 -7.15
CA TYR A 22 11.00 -0.93 -6.17
C TYR A 22 10.67 -1.39 -4.74
N HIS A 23 9.91 -2.47 -4.57
CA HIS A 23 9.60 -3.00 -3.24
C HIS A 23 10.84 -3.59 -2.59
N PHE A 24 10.85 -3.62 -1.27
CA PHE A 24 11.80 -4.44 -0.51
C PHE A 24 11.59 -5.93 -0.83
N ALA A 25 12.66 -6.72 -0.77
CA ALA A 25 12.58 -8.17 -0.98
C ALA A 25 11.63 -8.82 0.05
N GLU A 26 11.64 -8.34 1.29
CA GLU A 26 10.76 -8.75 2.38
C GLU A 26 9.29 -8.47 2.08
N THR A 27 8.99 -7.38 1.36
CA THR A 27 7.62 -7.06 0.94
C THR A 27 7.14 -8.03 -0.14
N LEU A 28 7.99 -8.38 -1.09
CA LEU A 28 7.68 -9.38 -2.11
C LEU A 28 7.52 -10.79 -1.49
N GLY A 29 8.41 -11.17 -0.57
CA GLY A 29 8.30 -12.42 0.16
C GLY A 29 7.04 -12.50 1.02
N THR A 30 6.66 -11.40 1.67
CA THR A 30 5.40 -11.33 2.43
C THR A 30 4.18 -11.49 1.51
N ARG A 31 4.18 -10.88 0.32
CA ARG A 31 3.12 -11.09 -0.68
C ARG A 31 3.00 -12.57 -1.07
N ASP A 32 4.11 -13.23 -1.36
CA ASP A 32 4.11 -14.64 -1.80
C ASP A 32 3.65 -15.57 -0.67
N ALA A 33 4.07 -15.28 0.57
CA ALA A 33 3.59 -15.99 1.76
C ALA A 33 2.08 -15.78 1.97
N VAL A 34 1.59 -14.55 1.78
CA VAL A 34 0.16 -14.22 1.86
C VAL A 34 -0.67 -15.01 0.84
N GLU A 35 -0.21 -15.12 -0.41
CA GLU A 35 -0.90 -15.94 -1.43
C GLU A 35 -0.90 -17.43 -1.08
N SER A 36 0.16 -17.90 -0.41
CA SER A 36 0.29 -19.32 -0.04
C SER A 36 -0.52 -19.70 1.21
N VAL A 37 -0.76 -18.76 2.12
CA VAL A 37 -1.39 -19.02 3.43
C VAL A 37 -2.88 -18.70 3.44
N TYR A 38 -3.32 -17.69 2.69
CA TYR A 38 -4.72 -17.26 2.68
C TYR A 38 -5.44 -17.71 1.40
N ASP A 39 -6.72 -18.08 1.52
CA ASP A 39 -7.58 -18.40 0.36
C ASP A 39 -7.98 -17.11 -0.38
N ILE A 40 -7.05 -16.61 -1.18
CA ILE A 40 -7.18 -15.41 -2.01
C ILE A 40 -6.59 -15.66 -3.39
N ARG A 41 -6.81 -14.71 -4.30
CA ARG A 41 -6.10 -14.66 -5.59
C ARG A 41 -5.33 -13.36 -5.70
N VAL A 42 -4.00 -13.42 -5.69
CA VAL A 42 -3.20 -12.21 -5.87
C VAL A 42 -3.16 -11.80 -7.34
N LEU A 43 -3.57 -10.57 -7.61
CA LEU A 43 -3.48 -9.95 -8.94
C LEU A 43 -2.28 -9.00 -8.93
N ASN A 44 -1.15 -9.47 -9.45
CA ASN A 44 0.03 -8.63 -9.61
C ASN A 44 -0.20 -7.63 -10.74
N VAL A 45 -0.22 -6.35 -10.39
CA VAL A 45 -0.36 -5.23 -11.32
C VAL A 45 1.00 -4.53 -11.40
N THR A 46 1.57 -4.50 -12.59
CA THR A 46 2.88 -3.90 -12.85
C THR A 46 2.74 -2.61 -13.68
N PRO A 47 3.69 -1.67 -13.56
CA PRO A 47 3.82 -0.54 -14.46
C PRO A 47 4.05 -1.01 -15.91
N GLU A 48 3.73 -0.14 -16.86
CA GLU A 48 3.93 -0.40 -18.29
C GLU A 48 5.39 -0.63 -18.67
N HIS A 49 6.31 -0.01 -17.94
CA HIS A 49 7.75 -0.15 -18.12
C HIS A 49 8.40 -0.73 -16.86
N THR A 50 9.34 -1.66 -17.05
CA THR A 50 10.29 -2.06 -16.02
C THR A 50 11.10 -0.86 -15.53
N VAL A 51 11.83 -1.02 -14.43
CA VAL A 51 12.72 0.06 -13.94
C VAL A 51 13.79 0.39 -15.00
N ALA A 52 14.38 -0.63 -15.63
CA ALA A 52 15.41 -0.44 -16.64
C ALA A 52 14.90 0.33 -17.88
N GLU A 53 13.74 -0.06 -18.42
CA GLU A 53 13.13 0.66 -19.56
C GLU A 53 12.74 2.10 -19.17
N GLN A 54 12.22 2.31 -17.96
CA GLN A 54 11.92 3.66 -17.48
C GLN A 54 13.19 4.52 -17.37
N ASP A 55 14.29 3.94 -16.90
CA ASP A 55 15.58 4.61 -16.78
C ASP A 55 16.16 4.97 -18.15
N GLU A 56 15.98 4.13 -19.17
CA GLU A 56 16.37 4.42 -20.56
C GLU A 56 15.56 5.59 -21.15
N LEU A 57 14.26 5.64 -20.86
CA LEU A 57 13.34 6.65 -21.41
C LEU A 57 13.43 8.00 -20.70
N LEU A 58 13.60 8.00 -19.38
CA LEU A 58 13.43 9.19 -18.53
C LEU A 58 14.66 9.52 -17.67
N GLY A 59 15.74 8.75 -17.83
CA GLY A 59 16.94 8.81 -17.01
C GLY A 59 16.79 8.04 -15.69
N LYS A 60 17.92 7.62 -15.13
CA LYS A 60 17.99 6.89 -13.86
C LYS A 60 17.36 7.66 -12.69
N ASP A 61 16.95 6.91 -11.66
CA ASP A 61 16.53 7.43 -10.36
C ASP A 61 15.42 8.48 -10.42
N LEU A 62 14.42 8.25 -11.29
CA LEU A 62 13.25 9.13 -11.39
C LEU A 62 12.54 9.29 -10.04
N PHE A 63 12.59 8.29 -9.16
CA PHE A 63 12.05 8.37 -7.80
C PHE A 63 12.68 9.50 -6.97
N ALA A 64 13.96 9.83 -7.19
CA ALA A 64 14.68 10.87 -6.47
C ALA A 64 14.52 12.23 -7.15
N ARG A 65 14.62 12.26 -8.49
CA ARG A 65 14.56 13.51 -9.27
C ARG A 65 13.13 14.05 -9.42
N ASN A 66 12.15 13.17 -9.58
CA ASN A 66 10.74 13.52 -9.71
C ASN A 66 9.82 12.43 -9.08
N PRO A 67 9.72 12.40 -7.73
CA PRO A 67 8.93 11.40 -7.00
C PRO A 67 7.43 11.42 -7.33
N THR A 68 6.91 12.54 -7.81
CA THR A 68 5.52 12.67 -8.26
C THR A 68 5.32 11.89 -9.54
N GLU A 69 6.15 12.13 -10.55
CA GLU A 69 6.05 11.42 -11.83
C GLU A 69 6.35 9.93 -11.71
N CYS A 70 7.37 9.57 -10.92
CA CYS A 70 7.66 8.17 -10.61
C CYS A 70 6.44 7.47 -9.99
N CYS A 71 5.76 8.10 -9.01
CA CYS A 71 4.55 7.53 -8.43
C CYS A 71 3.37 7.52 -9.42
N ARG A 72 3.25 8.50 -10.31
CA ARG A 72 2.21 8.51 -11.33
C ARG A 72 2.35 7.31 -12.26
N LEU A 73 3.54 7.11 -12.83
CA LEU A 73 3.86 6.04 -13.77
C LEU A 73 3.83 4.65 -13.12
N ARG A 74 4.35 4.54 -11.90
CA ARG A 74 4.52 3.23 -11.25
C ARG A 74 3.38 2.83 -10.32
N LYS A 75 2.47 3.76 -9.99
CA LYS A 75 1.35 3.48 -9.08
C LYS A 75 0.01 3.88 -9.67
N VAL A 76 -0.17 5.16 -9.99
CA VAL A 76 -1.49 5.70 -10.36
C VAL A 76 -1.96 5.14 -11.70
N VAL A 77 -1.14 5.23 -12.75
CA VAL A 77 -1.47 4.73 -14.10
C VAL A 77 -1.79 3.23 -14.11
N PRO A 78 -0.91 2.34 -13.61
CA PRO A 78 -1.20 0.90 -13.65
C PRO A 78 -2.40 0.51 -12.78
N LEU A 79 -2.56 1.12 -11.60
CA LEU A 79 -3.71 0.84 -10.75
C LEU A 79 -5.02 1.32 -11.39
N THR A 80 -5.04 2.50 -12.01
CA THR A 80 -6.20 3.00 -12.75
C THR A 80 -6.62 2.03 -13.84
N LYS A 81 -5.65 1.47 -14.59
CA LYS A 81 -5.93 0.46 -15.61
C LYS A 81 -6.51 -0.82 -14.99
N ALA A 82 -5.94 -1.29 -13.89
CA ALA A 82 -6.35 -2.53 -13.23
C ALA A 82 -7.73 -2.45 -12.55
N LEU A 83 -8.12 -1.28 -12.04
CA LEU A 83 -9.41 -1.08 -11.39
C LEU A 83 -10.57 -0.87 -12.38
N ARG A 84 -10.29 -0.75 -13.68
CA ARG A 84 -11.36 -0.68 -14.70
C ARG A 84 -12.23 -1.93 -14.66
N GLY A 85 -13.53 -1.72 -14.52
CA GLY A 85 -14.53 -2.80 -14.45
C GLY A 85 -14.87 -3.25 -13.03
N TYR A 86 -14.21 -2.72 -12.00
CA TYR A 86 -14.61 -2.91 -10.61
C TYR A 86 -15.59 -1.81 -10.18
N SER A 87 -16.66 -2.20 -9.48
CA SER A 87 -17.61 -1.24 -8.90
C SER A 87 -17.17 -0.73 -7.52
N ALA A 88 -16.31 -1.47 -6.84
CA ALA A 88 -15.81 -1.14 -5.51
C ALA A 88 -14.44 -1.76 -5.24
N TRP A 89 -13.70 -1.14 -4.32
CA TRP A 89 -12.46 -1.66 -3.75
C TRP A 89 -12.43 -1.46 -2.24
N VAL A 90 -11.66 -2.31 -1.56
CA VAL A 90 -11.48 -2.28 -0.12
C VAL A 90 -10.05 -1.88 0.18
N THR A 91 -9.85 -0.89 1.05
CA THR A 91 -8.51 -0.44 1.44
C THR A 91 -8.27 -0.58 2.94
N GLY A 92 -7.00 -0.68 3.33
CA GLY A 92 -6.59 -0.83 4.72
C GLY A 92 -6.41 0.48 5.50
N ILE A 93 -6.87 1.62 4.98
CA ILE A 93 -6.70 2.92 5.66
C ILE A 93 -7.35 2.90 7.05
N ARG A 94 -6.60 3.41 8.04
CA ARG A 94 -7.10 3.70 9.39
C ARG A 94 -6.95 5.18 9.71
N ARG A 95 -7.88 5.74 10.48
CA ARG A 95 -7.87 7.18 10.86
C ARG A 95 -6.65 7.56 11.69
N VAL A 96 -6.14 6.62 12.48
CA VAL A 96 -4.98 6.81 13.37
C VAL A 96 -3.64 6.89 12.62
N GLU A 97 -3.59 6.55 11.33
CA GLU A 97 -2.33 6.46 10.59
C GLU A 97 -1.72 7.81 10.19
N ALA A 98 -2.54 8.85 10.03
CA ALA A 98 -2.05 10.19 9.68
C ALA A 98 -3.14 11.26 9.94
N PRO A 99 -2.76 12.52 10.21
CA PRO A 99 -3.73 13.61 10.35
C PRO A 99 -4.64 13.78 9.13
N THR A 100 -4.12 13.55 7.92
CA THR A 100 -4.88 13.61 6.66
C THR A 100 -5.95 12.52 6.55
N ARG A 101 -5.88 11.48 7.38
CA ARG A 101 -6.80 10.33 7.39
C ARG A 101 -7.79 10.36 8.55
N ALA A 102 -7.68 11.32 9.47
CA ALA A 102 -8.45 11.36 10.72
C ALA A 102 -9.98 11.28 10.50
N ASN A 103 -10.46 11.80 9.37
CA ASN A 103 -11.89 11.80 9.01
C ASN A 103 -12.24 10.83 7.88
N ALA A 104 -11.38 9.85 7.59
CA ALA A 104 -11.64 8.87 6.53
C ALA A 104 -13.01 8.20 6.74
N PRO A 105 -13.92 8.28 5.75
CA PRO A 105 -15.22 7.64 5.84
C PRO A 105 -15.08 6.12 5.69
N LEU A 106 -16.03 5.38 6.26
CA LEU A 106 -16.12 3.93 6.08
C LEU A 106 -16.43 3.58 4.62
N ILE A 107 -17.26 4.38 3.96
CA ILE A 107 -17.64 4.24 2.56
C ILE A 107 -17.57 5.62 1.91
N SER A 108 -16.89 5.73 0.77
CA SER A 108 -16.88 6.91 -0.08
C SER A 108 -16.86 6.53 -1.55
N PHE A 109 -17.00 7.52 -2.43
CA PHE A 109 -16.71 7.36 -3.84
C PHE A 109 -15.30 7.88 -4.13
N ASP A 110 -14.48 7.07 -4.80
CA ASP A 110 -13.14 7.46 -5.23
C ASP A 110 -13.24 8.03 -6.64
N GLU A 111 -13.32 9.36 -6.76
CA GLU A 111 -13.42 10.07 -8.04
C GLU A 111 -12.20 9.80 -8.95
N ALA A 112 -11.02 9.58 -8.37
CA ALA A 112 -9.80 9.35 -9.14
C ALA A 112 -9.84 8.01 -9.89
N PHE A 113 -10.49 6.99 -9.30
CA PHE A 113 -10.64 5.67 -9.92
C PHE A 113 -12.05 5.37 -10.45
N GLY A 114 -13.05 6.19 -10.10
CA GLY A 114 -14.45 6.04 -10.54
C GLY A 114 -15.19 4.86 -9.92
N LEU A 115 -14.91 4.54 -8.64
CA LEU A 115 -15.51 3.39 -7.96
C LEU A 115 -15.70 3.61 -6.45
N VAL A 116 -16.52 2.78 -5.81
CA VAL A 116 -16.80 2.87 -4.37
C VAL A 116 -15.59 2.39 -3.56
N LYS A 117 -15.14 3.21 -2.62
CA LYS A 117 -14.07 2.91 -1.66
C LYS A 117 -14.64 2.51 -0.31
N VAL A 118 -14.22 1.35 0.18
CA VAL A 118 -14.63 0.81 1.48
C VAL A 118 -13.41 0.68 2.38
N ASN A 119 -13.46 1.30 3.57
CA ASN A 119 -12.39 1.31 4.57
C ASN A 119 -12.89 0.63 5.85
N PRO A 120 -13.01 -0.72 5.88
CA PRO A 120 -13.62 -1.43 7.01
C PRO A 120 -12.84 -1.28 8.32
N LEU A 121 -11.58 -0.86 8.23
CA LEU A 121 -10.67 -0.68 9.35
C LEU A 121 -10.54 0.80 9.77
N ALA A 122 -11.32 1.72 9.17
CA ALA A 122 -11.11 3.16 9.38
C ALA A 122 -11.10 3.56 10.87
N THR A 123 -11.91 2.89 11.69
CA THR A 123 -12.08 3.17 13.12
C THR A 123 -11.16 2.37 14.03
N TRP A 124 -10.38 1.43 13.50
CA TRP A 124 -9.52 0.56 14.31
C TRP A 124 -8.31 1.34 14.84
N THR A 125 -8.04 1.15 16.12
CA THR A 125 -6.85 1.64 16.81
C THR A 125 -5.64 0.73 16.54
N ASP A 126 -4.46 1.14 17.01
CA ASP A 126 -3.27 0.27 16.98
C ASP A 126 -3.43 -0.96 17.89
N GLU A 127 -4.12 -0.82 19.02
CA GLU A 127 -4.43 -1.92 19.93
C GLU A 127 -5.37 -2.94 19.28
N ASP A 128 -6.40 -2.49 18.55
CA ASP A 128 -7.30 -3.39 17.82
C ASP A 128 -6.55 -4.22 16.77
N VAL A 129 -5.63 -3.57 16.04
CA VAL A 129 -4.82 -4.23 15.01
C VAL A 129 -3.86 -5.23 15.64
N GLU A 130 -3.13 -4.83 16.69
CA GLU A 130 -2.19 -5.71 17.39
C GLU A 130 -2.89 -6.93 17.97
N THR A 131 -4.00 -6.70 18.67
CA THR A 131 -4.83 -7.76 19.25
C THR A 131 -5.29 -8.74 18.16
N TYR A 132 -5.76 -8.22 17.03
CA TYR A 132 -6.22 -9.08 15.94
C TYR A 132 -5.07 -9.89 15.32
N ILE A 133 -3.90 -9.26 15.10
CA ILE A 133 -2.71 -9.93 14.56
C ILE A 133 -2.32 -11.11 15.46
N GLN A 134 -2.23 -10.88 16.77
CA GLN A 134 -1.87 -11.90 17.75
C GLN A 134 -2.89 -13.04 17.80
N GLN A 135 -4.18 -12.71 17.88
CA GLN A 135 -5.25 -13.72 17.98
C GLN A 135 -5.40 -14.59 16.73
N ASN A 136 -5.08 -14.05 15.55
CA ASN A 136 -5.30 -14.71 14.27
C ASN A 136 -4.02 -15.17 13.59
N ASN A 137 -2.85 -15.01 14.23
CA ASN A 137 -1.53 -15.33 13.67
C ASN A 137 -1.36 -14.73 12.26
N VAL A 138 -1.72 -13.46 12.11
CA VAL A 138 -1.69 -12.77 10.81
C VAL A 138 -0.24 -12.63 10.37
N LEU A 139 0.06 -12.94 9.10
CA LEU A 139 1.36 -12.67 8.52
C LEU A 139 1.66 -11.17 8.53
N VAL A 140 2.78 -10.80 9.15
CA VAL A 140 3.31 -9.44 9.20
C VAL A 140 4.62 -9.38 8.42
N ASN A 141 4.84 -8.26 7.73
CA ASN A 141 6.08 -8.04 7.02
C ASN A 141 7.23 -7.92 8.04
N PRO A 142 8.32 -8.71 7.94
CA PRO A 142 9.38 -8.74 8.95
C PRO A 142 10.09 -7.39 9.12
N LEU A 143 9.99 -6.48 8.15
CA LEU A 143 10.52 -5.12 8.30
C LEU A 143 9.82 -4.32 9.41
N VAL A 144 8.61 -4.70 9.82
CA VAL A 144 7.92 -4.06 10.96
C VAL A 144 8.73 -4.26 12.24
N ASP A 145 9.19 -5.49 12.51
CA ASP A 145 10.02 -5.82 13.67
C ASP A 145 11.41 -5.16 13.61
N GLU A 146 11.89 -4.90 12.39
CA GLU A 146 13.09 -4.11 12.14
C GLU A 146 12.90 -2.60 12.34
N GLY A 147 11.69 -2.14 12.69
CA GLY A 147 11.41 -0.73 12.94
C GLY A 147 10.99 0.07 11.71
N TYR A 148 10.40 -0.58 10.70
CA TYR A 148 9.68 0.09 9.60
C TYR A 148 8.16 0.00 9.82
N PRO A 149 7.55 0.94 10.58
CA PRO A 149 6.11 0.91 10.83
C PRO A 149 5.27 1.32 9.60
N SER A 150 5.89 1.84 8.54
CA SER A 150 5.24 2.19 7.27
C SER A 150 6.16 1.86 6.09
N ILE A 151 5.77 0.85 5.31
CA ILE A 151 6.61 0.26 4.25
C ILE A 151 6.02 0.58 2.86
N GLY A 152 6.89 0.84 1.89
CA GLY A 152 6.51 0.83 0.48
C GLY A 152 7.76 0.71 -0.39
N CYS A 153 7.93 1.56 -1.40
CA CYS A 153 9.13 1.50 -2.25
C CYS A 153 10.42 1.69 -1.41
N ALA A 154 11.37 0.78 -1.53
CA ALA A 154 12.67 0.78 -0.85
C ALA A 154 13.44 2.10 -0.96
N PRO A 155 13.60 2.73 -2.15
CA PRO A 155 14.34 3.98 -2.25
C PRO A 155 13.62 5.19 -1.62
N CYS A 156 12.36 5.04 -1.19
CA CYS A 156 11.55 6.11 -0.62
C CYS A 156 11.10 5.82 0.82
N THR A 157 11.72 4.84 1.48
CA THR A 157 11.36 4.42 2.85
C THR A 157 12.61 4.29 3.71
N THR A 158 12.64 5.00 4.82
CA THR A 158 13.65 4.89 5.87
C THR A 158 13.00 4.57 7.21
N LYS A 159 13.78 4.14 8.20
CA LYS A 159 13.29 3.99 9.58
C LYS A 159 13.04 5.39 10.16
N PRO A 160 11.89 5.66 10.80
CA PRO A 160 11.68 6.91 11.51
C PRO A 160 12.65 7.03 12.69
N ALA A 161 12.95 8.28 13.11
CA ALA A 161 13.68 8.49 14.36
C ALA A 161 12.85 8.02 15.57
N ALA A 162 13.52 7.64 16.66
CA ALA A 162 12.83 7.19 17.87
C ALA A 162 11.84 8.26 18.37
N GLY A 163 10.58 7.87 18.57
CA GLY A 163 9.50 8.76 19.02
C GLY A 163 8.93 9.70 17.94
N ALA A 164 9.42 9.65 16.70
CA ALA A 164 8.85 10.40 15.59
C ALA A 164 7.57 9.74 15.05
N ASP A 165 6.82 10.48 14.23
CA ASP A 165 5.66 9.96 13.51
C ASP A 165 6.03 8.67 12.73
N PRO A 166 5.24 7.58 12.82
CA PRO A 166 5.57 6.31 12.17
C PRO A 166 5.71 6.39 10.64
N ARG A 167 5.04 7.33 9.98
CA ARG A 167 5.13 7.54 8.53
C ARG A 167 6.23 8.54 8.14
N SER A 168 6.91 9.17 9.09
CA SER A 168 7.98 10.16 8.82
C SER A 168 9.20 9.59 8.09
N GLY A 169 9.34 8.26 8.01
CA GLY A 169 10.33 7.59 7.17
C GLY A 169 10.02 7.60 5.67
N ARG A 170 8.83 8.07 5.27
CA ARG A 170 8.40 8.12 3.86
C ARG A 170 8.82 9.45 3.23
N TRP A 171 9.45 9.39 2.06
CA TRP A 171 9.87 10.57 1.28
C TRP A 171 10.73 11.59 2.06
N GLN A 172 11.60 11.12 2.96
CA GLN A 172 12.48 12.02 3.72
C GLN A 172 13.29 12.94 2.79
N GLY A 173 13.24 14.25 3.07
CA GLY A 173 13.88 15.30 2.27
C GLY A 173 13.03 15.84 1.11
N LEU A 174 11.78 15.38 0.93
CA LEU A 174 10.88 15.81 -0.14
C LEU A 174 9.60 16.43 0.42
N ALA A 175 9.00 17.37 -0.30
CA ALA A 175 7.74 18.05 0.10
C ALA A 175 6.47 17.15 0.03
N LYS A 176 6.63 15.83 -0.09
CA LYS A 176 5.55 14.89 -0.38
C LYS A 176 5.06 14.21 0.89
N THR A 177 3.78 14.36 1.18
CA THR A 177 3.16 13.86 2.41
C THR A 177 2.32 12.60 2.19
N GLU A 178 1.70 12.44 1.02
CA GLU A 178 0.90 11.25 0.71
C GLU A 178 1.23 10.65 -0.65
N CYS A 179 0.93 9.36 -0.77
CA CYS A 179 0.96 8.68 -2.05
C CYS A 179 -0.32 9.08 -2.80
N GLY A 180 -0.22 9.50 -4.07
CA GLY A 180 -1.38 9.88 -4.90
C GLY A 180 -2.41 8.76 -5.17
N LEU A 181 -2.35 7.66 -4.42
CA LEU A 181 -3.31 6.57 -4.41
C LEU A 181 -4.54 6.85 -3.53
N HIS A 182 -4.47 7.85 -2.66
CA HIS A 182 -5.53 8.17 -1.70
C HIS A 182 -5.82 9.68 -1.66
N ALA A 183 -5.66 10.35 -2.80
CA ALA A 183 -5.86 11.80 -2.92
C ALA A 183 -7.34 12.21 -2.85
N SER A 184 -8.25 11.24 -2.79
CA SER A 184 -9.72 11.39 -2.70
C SER A 184 -10.33 10.48 -1.63
#